data_AF-A0A3B9Z6X4-F1
#
_entry.id   AF-A0A3B9Z6X4-F1
#
_cell.length_a   1.000
_cell.length_b   1.000
_cell.length_c   1.000
_cell.angle_alpha   90.00
_cell.angle_beta   90.00
_cell.angle_gamma   90.00
#
_symmetry.space_group_name_H-M   'P 1'
#
loop_
_entity.id
_entity.type
_entity.pdbx_description
1 polymer ?
#
loop_
_entity_poly.entity_id
_entity_poly.type
_entity_poly.pdbx_seq_one_letter_code
_entity_poly.pdbx_strand_id
1 'polypeptide(L)' 'MKQTFQRVKMMTDPIGYINNMPEMKNVVNMVNNNGGNAKDLFYKLAEQKGVDPNSILNMFK' A
#
# COMPACT_ATOMS: atom_id res chain seq x y z
N MET A 1 1.90 20.09 17.45
CA MET A 1 1.12 20.77 16.39
C MET A 1 1.77 20.71 15.00
N LYS A 2 3.08 20.94 14.80
CA LYS A 2 3.73 20.87 13.47
C LYS A 2 3.66 19.49 12.78
N GLN A 3 3.77 18.40 13.54
CA GLN A 3 3.68 17.02 13.02
C GLN A 3 2.29 16.67 12.43
N THR A 4 1.22 17.20 13.03
CA THR A 4 -0.16 16.95 12.59
C THR A 4 -0.43 17.59 11.22
N PHE A 5 0.05 18.82 11.00
CA PHE A 5 -0.08 19.51 9.72
C PHE A 5 0.74 18.85 8.60
N GLN A 6 1.92 18.31 8.90
CA GLN A 6 2.70 17.54 7.93
C GLN A 6 1.97 16.26 7.50
N ARG A 7 1.34 15.54 8.45
CA ARG A 7 0.50 14.37 8.13
C ARG A 7 -0.68 14.72 7.24
N VAL A 8 -1.39 15.83 7.51
CA VAL A 8 -2.54 16.25 6.70
C VAL A 8 -2.10 16.69 5.29
N LYS A 9 -0.99 17.42 5.16
CA LYS A 9 -0.47 17.86 3.86
C LYS A 9 0.00 16.69 2.98
N MET A 10 0.49 15.61 3.58
CA MET A 10 0.85 14.39 2.86
C MET A 10 -0.37 13.60 2.36
N MET A 11 -1.53 13.71 3.02
CA MET A 11 -2.78 13.09 2.53
C MET A 11 -3.35 13.78 1.29
N THR A 12 -3.01 15.06 1.07
CA THR A 12 -3.46 15.86 -0.08
C THR A 12 -2.53 15.80 -1.30
N ASP A 13 -1.31 15.28 -1.14
CA ASP A 13 -0.34 15.07 -2.23
C ASP A 13 0.09 13.60 -2.28
N PRO A 14 -0.69 12.74 -2.96
CA PRO A 14 -0.39 11.31 -3.03
C PRO A 14 0.96 11.03 -3.71
N ILE A 15 1.42 11.88 -4.64
CA ILE A 15 2.74 11.71 -5.28
C ILE A 15 3.85 12.05 -4.30
N GLY A 16 3.71 13.15 -3.57
CA GLY A 16 4.62 13.52 -2.48
C GLY A 16 4.69 12.43 -1.40
N TYR A 17 3.57 11.82 -1.05
CA TYR A 17 3.54 10.71 -0.09
C TYR A 17 4.30 9.47 -0.58
N ILE A 18 4.07 9.06 -1.84
CA ILE A 18 4.77 7.91 -2.44
C ILE A 18 6.29 8.16 -2.51
N ASN A 19 6.71 9.39 -2.85
CA ASN A 19 8.14 9.73 -2.95
C ASN A 19 8.84 9.81 -1.59
N ASN A 20 8.12 10.16 -0.53
CA ASN A 20 8.69 10.31 0.81
C ASN A 20 8.58 9.04 1.68
N MET A 21 7.91 7.98 1.20
CA MET A 21 7.86 6.67 1.86
C MET A 21 8.45 5.59 0.96
N PRO A 22 9.72 5.18 1.21
CA PRO A 22 10.39 4.15 0.42
C PRO A 22 9.59 2.85 0.30
N GLU A 23 8.88 2.46 1.36
CA GLU A 23 8.01 1.29 1.38
C GLU A 23 6.86 1.43 0.40
N MET A 24 6.26 2.62 0.31
CA MET A 24 5.16 2.88 -0.62
C MET A 24 5.63 2.89 -2.08
N LYS A 25 6.83 3.42 -2.34
CA LYS A 25 7.47 3.35 -3.66
C LYS A 25 7.69 1.90 -4.09
N ASN A 26 8.12 1.03 -3.17
CA ASN A 26 8.27 -0.40 -3.44
C ASN A 26 6.93 -1.06 -3.77
N VAL A 27 5.87 -0.76 -3.01
CA VAL A 27 4.52 -1.28 -3.29
C VAL A 27 4.04 -0.83 -4.66
N VAL A 28 4.17 0.46 -5.01
CA VAL A 28 3.78 0.98 -6.33
C VAL A 28 4.55 0.29 -7.45
N ASN A 29 5.85 0.09 -7.29
CA ASN A 29 6.66 -0.66 -8.26
C ASN A 29 6.19 -2.11 -8.39
N MET A 30 5.87 -2.79 -7.28
CA MET A 30 5.34 -4.15 -7.30
C MET A 30 3.98 -4.22 -8.00
N VAL A 31 3.11 -3.23 -7.78
CA VAL A 31 1.80 -3.14 -8.45
C VAL A 31 1.99 -2.94 -9.95
N ASN A 32 2.84 -2.00 -10.36
CA ASN A 32 3.12 -1.73 -11.77
C ASN A 32 3.73 -2.95 -12.47
N ASN A 33 4.67 -3.66 -11.81
CA ASN A 33 5.27 -4.89 -12.33
C ASN A 33 4.29 -6.08 -12.37
N ASN A 34 3.16 -6.01 -11.68
CA ASN A 34 2.11 -7.03 -11.68
C ASN A 34 0.88 -6.64 -12.51
N GLY A 35 1.02 -5.70 -13.45
CA GLY A 35 -0.06 -5.30 -14.36
C GLY A 35 -0.93 -4.15 -13.86
N GLY A 36 -0.46 -3.40 -12.85
CA GLY A 36 -1.11 -2.19 -12.37
C GLY A 36 -2.30 -2.41 -11.43
N ASN A 37 -2.56 -3.66 -11.03
CA ASN A 37 -3.69 -3.99 -10.15
C ASN A 37 -3.21 -4.37 -8.74
N ALA A 38 -3.52 -3.50 -7.77
CA ALA A 38 -3.18 -3.70 -6.37
C ALA A 38 -3.93 -4.87 -5.72
N LYS A 39 -5.16 -5.15 -6.18
CA LYS A 39 -5.94 -6.30 -5.71
C LYS A 39 -5.22 -7.59 -6.09
N ASP A 40 -4.84 -7.73 -7.35
CA ASP A 40 -4.18 -8.95 -7.84
C ASP A 40 -2.82 -9.16 -7.15
N LEU A 41 -2.06 -8.08 -6.92
CA LEU A 41 -0.83 -8.14 -6.13
C LEU A 41 -1.11 -8.65 -4.71
N PHE A 42 -2.14 -8.14 -4.04
CA PHE A 42 -2.51 -8.57 -2.70
C PHE A 42 -2.82 -10.07 -2.65
N TYR A 43 -3.65 -10.58 -3.57
CA TYR A 43 -3.99 -12.01 -3.62
C TYR A 43 -2.76 -12.88 -3.91
N LYS A 44 -1.88 -12.47 -4.83
CA LYS A 44 -0.61 -13.18 -5.12
C LYS A 44 0.32 -13.22 -3.91
N LEU A 45 0.46 -12.10 -3.18
CA LEU A 45 1.30 -12.06 -1.99
C LEU A 45 0.73 -12.93 -0.86
N ALA A 46 -0.60 -12.95 -0.69
CA ALA A 46 -1.26 -13.83 0.28
C ALA A 46 -0.98 -15.31 -0.06
N GLU A 47 -1.12 -15.69 -1.33
CA GLU A 47 -0.81 -17.04 -1.83
C GLU A 47 0.66 -17.41 -1.59
N GLN A 48 1.62 -16.53 -1.93
CA GLN A 48 3.06 -16.77 -1.70
C GLN A 48 3.43 -16.97 -0.23
N LYS A 49 2.65 -16.39 0.68
CA LYS A 49 2.84 -16.52 2.13
C LYS A 49 2.05 -17.68 2.73
N GLY A 50 1.24 -18.39 1.94
CA GLY A 50 0.35 -19.44 2.41
C GLY A 50 -0.73 -18.92 3.36
N VAL A 51 -1.14 -17.65 3.21
CA VAL A 51 -2.15 -17.01 4.05
C VAL A 51 -3.44 -16.85 3.24
N ASP A 52 -4.58 -17.17 3.85
CA ASP A 52 -5.87 -16.86 3.25
C ASP A 52 -6.11 -15.34 3.24
N PRO A 53 -6.24 -14.71 2.07
CA PRO A 53 -6.47 -13.27 1.96
C PRO A 53 -7.78 -12.84 2.64
N ASN A 54 -8.80 -13.70 2.68
CA ASN A 54 -10.06 -13.36 3.35
C ASN A 54 -9.88 -13.24 4.87
N SER A 55 -9.04 -14.10 5.45
CA SER A 55 -8.67 -14.01 6.86
C SER A 55 -8.03 -12.65 7.19
N ILE A 56 -7.13 -12.16 6.34
CA ILE A 56 -6.54 -10.81 6.48
C ILE A 56 -7.62 -9.72 6.36
N LEU A 57 -8.48 -9.78 5.34
CA LEU A 57 -9.54 -8.79 5.12
C LEU A 57 -10.54 -8.74 6.28
N ASN A 58 -10.79 -9.88 6.92
CA ASN A 58 -11.67 -9.97 8.09
C ASN A 58 -11.04 -9.36 9.36
N MET A 59 -9.73 -9.12 9.42
CA MET A 59 -9.09 -8.43 10.57
C MET A 59 -9.35 -6.92 10.60
N PHE A 60 -9.80 -6.34 9.49
CA PHE A 60 -10.08 -4.90 9.37
C PHE A 60 -11.57 -4.55 9.48
N LYS A 61 -12.42 -5.56 9.72
CA LYS A 61 -13.84 -5.40 10.00
C LYS A 61 -14.07 -5.24 11.49
#